data_AF-A0A954SVZ2-F1
#
_entry.id   AF-A0A954SVZ2-F1
#
_cell.length_a   1.000
_cell.length_b   1.000
_cell.length_c   1.000
_cell.angle_alpha   90.00
_cell.angle_beta   90.00
_cell.angle_gamma   90.00
#
_symmetry.space_group_name_H-M   'P 1'
#
loop_
_entity.id
_entity.type
_entity.pdbx_description
1 polymer ?
#
loop_
_entity_poly.entity_id
_entity_poly.type
_entity_poly.pdbx_seq_one_letter_code
_entity_poly.pdbx_strand_id
1 'polypeptide(L)'
;GGRAVTTPAAIHAADERLQTILKAHVVGATVQDPASRPAGEDTASAFTSAGALIPPYDPETLCLLVEHSNSLRQNVDAYATNIDGNGYRFDAVIDFDAEDARSKVADAITLERLAAREARTLPEGVSTTPSAEEVSARFTELRQAARVERARLDAFFDFACFDHSFVDLRRRTRQDLEVTGNAFWEVLRDGKGDLARLVYVPSYTVR
;
A
#
# COMPACT_ATOMS: atom_id res chain seq x y z
N GLY A 1 -25.30 19.77 -32.17
CA GLY A 1 -24.25 18.73 -32.26
C GLY A 1 -24.37 17.86 -31.02
N GLY A 2 -24.70 16.58 -31.22
CA GLY A 2 -25.15 15.67 -30.16
C GLY A 2 -24.08 15.34 -29.12
N ARG A 3 -24.51 15.35 -27.85
CA ARG A 3 -23.75 14.92 -26.67
C ARG A 3 -23.59 13.40 -26.72
N ALA A 4 -22.36 12.89 -26.74
CA ALA A 4 -22.08 11.47 -26.74
C ALA A 4 -22.66 10.81 -25.49
N VAL A 5 -23.70 10.00 -25.67
CA VAL A 5 -24.25 9.12 -24.64
C VAL A 5 -23.32 7.92 -24.57
N THR A 6 -22.62 7.75 -23.46
CA THR A 6 -21.88 6.52 -23.15
C THR A 6 -22.88 5.37 -23.14
N THR A 7 -22.79 4.50 -24.14
CA THR A 7 -23.68 3.35 -24.31
C THR A 7 -23.48 2.36 -23.15
N PRO A 8 -24.52 1.65 -22.70
CA PRO A 8 -24.40 0.61 -21.67
C PRO A 8 -23.31 -0.43 -21.96
N ALA A 9 -23.06 -0.73 -23.24
CA ALA A 9 -21.97 -1.61 -23.68
C ALA A 9 -20.56 -1.06 -23.39
N ALA A 10 -20.37 0.26 -23.41
CA ALA A 10 -19.09 0.89 -23.07
C ALA A 10 -18.84 0.91 -21.56
N ILE A 11 -19.91 0.95 -20.76
CA ILE A 11 -19.86 0.80 -19.30
C ILE A 11 -19.57 -0.66 -18.96
N HIS A 12 -20.23 -1.63 -19.61
CA HIS A 12 -19.96 -3.06 -19.44
C HIS A 12 -18.52 -3.45 -19.85
N ALA A 13 -18.01 -2.92 -20.95
CA ALA A 13 -16.63 -3.14 -21.38
C ALA A 13 -15.60 -2.42 -20.49
N ALA A 14 -16.00 -1.45 -19.67
CA ALA A 14 -15.15 -0.87 -18.63
C ALA A 14 -15.22 -1.68 -17.33
N ASP A 15 -16.39 -2.24 -17.02
CA ASP A 15 -16.66 -3.12 -15.87
C ASP A 15 -15.94 -4.48 -16.00
N GLU A 16 -15.94 -5.08 -17.20
CA GLU A 16 -15.16 -6.31 -17.51
C GLU A 16 -13.65 -6.10 -17.37
N ARG A 17 -13.15 -4.87 -17.60
CA ARG A 17 -11.73 -4.53 -17.39
C ARG A 17 -11.38 -4.26 -15.92
N LEU A 18 -12.39 -4.06 -15.07
CA LEU A 18 -12.24 -3.74 -13.64
C LEU A 18 -12.34 -4.97 -12.74
N GLN A 19 -12.84 -6.11 -13.23
CA GLN A 19 -13.13 -7.31 -12.45
C GLN A 19 -12.00 -8.35 -12.40
N THR A 20 -10.73 -7.95 -12.35
CA THR A 20 -9.65 -8.88 -11.93
C THR A 20 -9.59 -8.92 -10.40
N ILE A 21 -10.57 -9.58 -9.78
CA ILE A 21 -10.74 -9.68 -8.31
C ILE A 21 -10.18 -11.01 -7.79
N LEU A 22 -8.87 -11.19 -7.94
CA LEU A 22 -8.01 -11.89 -6.99
C LEU A 22 -6.94 -10.86 -6.68
N LYS A 23 -7.03 -10.18 -5.53
CA LYS A 23 -6.05 -9.16 -5.12
C LYS A 23 -4.74 -9.84 -4.69
N ALA A 24 -4.05 -10.47 -5.64
CA ALA A 24 -2.67 -10.89 -5.51
C ALA A 24 -1.97 -10.64 -6.85
N HIS A 25 -1.15 -9.59 -6.90
CA HIS A 25 -0.30 -9.31 -8.06
C HIS A 25 0.99 -10.13 -7.91
N VAL A 26 1.05 -11.31 -8.53
CA VAL A 26 2.27 -12.12 -8.59
C VAL A 26 3.11 -11.66 -9.78
N VAL A 27 4.32 -11.15 -9.53
CA VAL A 27 5.24 -10.76 -10.62
C VAL A 27 5.71 -12.02 -11.36
N GLY A 28 5.36 -12.13 -12.66
CA GLY A 28 5.86 -13.19 -13.54
C GLY A 28 4.86 -14.27 -13.98
N ALA A 29 3.59 -14.22 -13.55
CA ALA A 29 2.55 -15.17 -13.99
C ALA A 29 1.23 -14.47 -14.34
N THR A 30 0.63 -14.85 -15.46
CA THR A 30 -0.71 -14.41 -15.86
C THR A 30 -1.74 -15.28 -15.16
N VAL A 31 -2.35 -14.76 -14.09
CA VAL A 31 -3.43 -15.47 -13.38
C VAL A 31 -4.72 -15.33 -14.19
N GLN A 32 -5.34 -16.45 -14.55
CA GLN A 32 -6.62 -16.47 -15.26
C GLN A 32 -7.78 -16.07 -14.33
N ASP A 33 -8.79 -15.49 -14.97
CA ASP A 33 -9.96 -14.79 -14.46
C ASP A 33 -10.56 -15.31 -13.13
N PRO A 34 -10.68 -14.48 -12.07
CA PRO A 34 -11.21 -14.88 -10.78
C PRO A 34 -12.68 -14.50 -10.60
N ALA A 35 -13.58 -15.46 -10.85
CA ALA A 35 -14.94 -15.36 -10.34
C ALA A 35 -14.98 -15.75 -8.85
N SER A 36 -15.72 -14.98 -8.05
CA SER A 36 -16.01 -15.31 -6.64
C SER A 36 -16.75 -16.64 -6.56
N ARG A 37 -16.10 -17.69 -6.04
CA ARG A 37 -16.74 -18.99 -5.81
C ARG A 37 -17.34 -19.03 -4.41
N PRO A 38 -18.60 -19.50 -4.24
CA PRO A 38 -19.17 -19.72 -2.92
C PRO A 38 -18.33 -20.77 -2.16
N ALA A 39 -18.20 -20.59 -0.85
CA ALA A 39 -17.48 -21.51 0.01
C ALA A 39 -18.09 -22.93 -0.07
N GLY A 40 -17.28 -23.91 -0.43
CA GLY A 40 -17.65 -25.32 -0.58
C GLY A 40 -16.44 -26.25 -0.43
N GLU A 41 -16.71 -27.55 -0.34
CA GLU A 41 -15.77 -28.64 0.00
C GLU A 41 -14.52 -28.73 -0.92
N ASP A 42 -14.52 -28.08 -2.08
CA ASP A 42 -13.44 -28.18 -3.09
C ASP A 42 -12.55 -26.92 -3.20
N THR A 43 -12.67 -25.99 -2.25
CA THR A 43 -11.85 -24.76 -2.22
C THR A 43 -10.36 -25.03 -2.06
N ALA A 44 -9.98 -26.02 -1.23
CA ALA A 44 -8.59 -26.39 -1.00
C ALA A 44 -7.88 -26.90 -2.28
N SER A 45 -8.60 -27.67 -3.10
CA SER A 45 -8.14 -28.14 -4.41
C SER A 45 -7.93 -26.98 -5.37
N ALA A 46 -8.89 -26.04 -5.42
CA ALA A 46 -8.79 -24.84 -6.24
C ALA A 46 -7.57 -23.96 -5.86
N PHE A 47 -7.35 -23.71 -4.56
CA PHE A 47 -6.19 -22.96 -4.07
C PHE A 47 -4.86 -23.63 -4.42
N THR A 48 -4.78 -24.94 -4.19
CA THR A 48 -3.57 -25.72 -4.52
C THR A 48 -3.30 -25.72 -6.02
N SER A 49 -4.36 -25.83 -6.85
CA SER A 49 -4.25 -25.76 -8.32
C SER A 49 -3.78 -24.39 -8.83
N ALA A 50 -4.08 -23.32 -8.08
CA ALA A 50 -3.60 -21.97 -8.34
C ALA A 50 -2.17 -21.71 -7.80
N GLY A 51 -1.53 -22.72 -7.20
CA GLY A 51 -0.20 -22.61 -6.61
C GLY A 51 -0.17 -21.90 -5.25
N ALA A 52 -1.31 -21.80 -4.56
CA ALA A 52 -1.35 -21.25 -3.21
C ALA A 52 -0.59 -22.16 -2.24
N LEU A 53 0.17 -21.54 -1.34
CA LEU A 53 0.85 -22.24 -0.27
C LEU A 53 -0.14 -22.54 0.85
N ILE A 54 -0.17 -23.78 1.31
CA ILE A 54 -0.98 -24.18 2.45
C ILE A 54 -0.29 -23.67 3.73
N PRO A 55 -1.00 -22.94 4.62
CA PRO A 55 -0.43 -22.55 5.91
C PRO A 55 0.09 -23.77 6.68
N PRO A 56 1.29 -23.69 7.28
CA PRO A 56 1.88 -24.83 7.99
C PRO A 56 1.09 -25.23 9.25
N TYR A 57 0.32 -24.30 9.80
CA TYR A 57 -0.54 -24.50 10.97
C TYR A 57 -1.93 -23.96 10.67
N ASP A 58 -2.94 -24.59 11.27
CA ASP A 58 -4.32 -24.12 11.22
C ASP A 58 -4.47 -22.80 12.01
N PRO A 59 -4.90 -21.69 11.36
CA PRO A 59 -5.02 -20.40 12.02
C PRO A 59 -5.99 -20.38 13.22
N GLU A 60 -7.09 -21.14 13.16
CA GLU A 60 -8.05 -21.22 14.28
C GLU A 60 -7.40 -21.86 15.52
N THR A 61 -6.64 -22.93 15.32
CA THR A 61 -5.85 -23.58 16.38
C THR A 61 -4.83 -22.62 17.00
N LEU A 62 -4.16 -21.78 16.21
CA LEU A 62 -3.22 -20.78 16.72
C LEU A 62 -3.92 -19.71 17.58
N CYS A 63 -5.10 -19.25 17.15
CA CYS A 63 -5.92 -18.34 17.95
C CYS A 63 -6.29 -18.95 19.31
N LEU A 64 -6.76 -20.20 19.33
CA LEU A 64 -7.13 -20.90 20.57
C LEU A 64 -5.94 -21.07 21.53
N LEU A 65 -4.74 -21.32 21.00
CA LEU A 65 -3.52 -21.43 21.81
C LEU A 65 -3.24 -20.14 22.60
N VAL A 66 -3.37 -18.99 21.94
CA VAL A 66 -3.23 -17.68 22.59
C VAL A 66 -4.37 -17.44 23.57
N GLU A 67 -5.60 -17.82 23.21
CA GLU A 67 -6.77 -17.57 24.05
C GLU A 67 -6.71 -18.28 25.40
N HIS A 68 -6.25 -19.53 25.42
CA HIS A 68 -6.16 -20.38 26.60
C HIS A 68 -4.85 -20.21 27.39
N SER A 69 -3.90 -19.42 26.90
CA SER A 69 -2.63 -19.19 27.58
C SER A 69 -2.66 -17.91 28.43
N ASN A 70 -2.35 -18.04 29.71
CA ASN A 70 -2.22 -16.91 30.63
C ASN A 70 -1.03 -15.97 30.32
N SER A 71 0.00 -16.45 29.63
CA SER A 71 1.22 -15.66 29.34
C SER A 71 1.26 -15.10 27.92
N LEU A 72 0.93 -15.90 26.91
CA LEU A 72 0.95 -15.49 25.50
C LEU A 72 0.11 -14.23 25.24
N ARG A 73 -1.11 -14.14 25.78
CA ARG A 73 -1.96 -12.94 25.62
C ARG A 73 -1.27 -11.68 26.12
N GLN A 74 -0.70 -11.72 27.33
CA GLN A 74 0.01 -10.59 27.91
C GLN A 74 1.25 -10.18 27.07
N ASN A 75 1.99 -11.18 26.56
CA ASN A 75 3.13 -10.92 25.70
C ASN A 75 2.70 -10.24 24.39
N VAL A 76 1.69 -10.78 23.70
CA VAL A 76 1.16 -10.22 22.45
C VAL A 76 0.63 -8.81 22.65
N ASP A 77 -0.12 -8.57 23.73
CA ASP A 77 -0.66 -7.24 24.05
C ASP A 77 0.45 -6.21 24.35
N ALA A 78 1.57 -6.66 24.94
CA ALA A 78 2.74 -5.82 25.14
C ALA A 78 3.37 -5.41 23.81
N TYR A 79 3.49 -6.31 22.83
CA TYR A 79 3.96 -5.97 21.48
C TYR A 79 3.02 -4.98 20.78
N ALA A 80 1.71 -5.26 20.78
CA ALA A 80 0.71 -4.37 20.18
C ALA A 80 0.74 -2.97 20.79
N THR A 81 0.96 -2.86 22.10
CA THR A 81 1.00 -1.57 22.80
C THR A 81 2.32 -0.84 22.59
N ASN A 82 3.45 -1.53 22.74
CA ASN A 82 4.76 -0.88 22.74
C ASN A 82 5.27 -0.54 21.33
N ILE A 83 4.84 -1.28 20.31
CA ILE A 83 5.24 -1.03 18.92
C ILE A 83 4.20 -0.13 18.24
N ASP A 84 2.98 -0.64 18.08
CA ASP A 84 1.97 0.00 17.24
C ASP A 84 1.08 0.98 18.02
N GLY A 85 1.03 0.87 19.36
CA GLY A 85 0.26 1.76 20.21
C GLY A 85 0.82 3.17 20.37
N ASN A 86 2.10 3.40 20.03
CA ASN A 86 2.75 4.72 20.09
C ASN A 86 2.42 5.62 18.89
N GLY A 87 1.62 5.14 17.94
CA GLY A 87 1.22 5.89 16.75
C GLY A 87 2.20 5.76 15.60
N TYR A 88 2.22 6.78 14.74
CA TYR A 88 3.02 6.80 13.52
C TYR A 88 3.42 8.24 13.19
N ARG A 89 4.46 8.37 12.37
CA ARG A 89 4.89 9.66 11.81
C ARG A 89 5.27 9.47 10.35
N PHE A 90 5.10 10.52 9.56
CA PHE A 90 5.64 10.57 8.20
C PHE A 90 7.03 11.21 8.23
N ASP A 91 8.01 10.44 7.77
CA ASP A 91 9.37 10.92 7.53
C ASP A 91 9.49 11.25 6.03
N ALA A 92 9.77 12.52 5.72
CA ALA A 92 9.91 12.97 4.34
C ALA A 92 11.24 12.46 3.74
N VAL A 93 11.23 12.14 2.44
CA VAL A 93 12.44 11.69 1.73
C VAL A 93 13.54 12.76 1.78
N ILE A 94 13.14 14.03 1.65
CA ILE A 94 14.01 15.18 1.83
C ILE A 94 13.47 15.99 3.00
N ASP A 95 14.27 16.12 4.05
CA ASP A 95 14.06 17.11 5.10
C ASP A 95 14.50 18.48 4.56
N PHE A 96 13.53 19.34 4.23
CA PHE A 96 13.79 20.66 3.66
C PHE A 96 14.28 21.70 4.68
N ASP A 97 14.28 21.36 5.97
CA ASP A 97 14.81 22.22 7.03
C ASP A 97 16.25 21.84 7.42
N ALA A 98 16.78 20.72 6.91
CA ALA A 98 18.17 20.32 7.08
C ALA A 98 19.14 21.18 6.25
N GLU A 99 20.36 21.37 6.75
CA GLU A 99 21.41 22.15 6.08
C GLU A 99 21.82 21.57 4.72
N ASP A 100 21.76 20.24 4.58
CA ASP A 100 22.14 19.50 3.38
C ASP A 100 21.02 19.37 2.33
N ALA A 101 19.82 19.90 2.61
CA ALA A 101 18.63 19.72 1.78
C ALA A 101 18.83 20.19 0.33
N ARG A 102 19.54 21.31 0.13
CA ARG A 102 19.85 21.81 -1.23
C ARG A 102 20.82 20.89 -1.98
N SER A 103 21.76 20.25 -1.27
CA SER A 103 22.65 19.26 -1.86
C SER A 103 21.86 18.05 -2.35
N LYS A 104 20.95 17.54 -1.52
CA LYS A 104 20.06 16.42 -1.87
C LYS A 104 19.21 16.72 -3.11
N VAL A 105 18.71 17.95 -3.24
CA VAL A 105 17.98 18.38 -4.45
C VAL A 105 18.90 18.42 -5.67
N ALA A 106 20.13 18.92 -5.54
CA ALA A 106 21.10 18.93 -6.62
C ALA A 106 21.49 17.50 -7.07
N ASP A 107 21.68 16.59 -6.11
CA ASP A 107 21.96 15.18 -6.37
C ASP A 107 20.79 14.51 -7.09
N ALA A 108 19.55 14.77 -6.65
CA ALA A 108 18.35 14.26 -7.31
C ALA A 108 18.24 14.72 -8.77
N ILE A 109 18.45 16.02 -9.05
CA ILE A 109 18.46 16.54 -10.43
C ILE A 109 19.57 15.87 -11.25
N THR A 110 20.76 15.69 -10.66
CA THR A 110 21.90 15.06 -11.33
C THR A 110 21.59 13.61 -11.69
N LEU A 111 21.02 12.84 -10.75
CA LEU A 111 20.62 11.45 -10.97
C LEU A 111 19.53 11.33 -12.05
N GLU A 112 18.51 12.19 -12.03
CA GLU A 112 17.47 12.25 -13.06
C GLU A 112 18.08 12.52 -14.45
N ARG A 113 19.02 13.48 -14.56
CA ARG A 113 19.69 13.81 -15.82
C ARG A 113 20.61 12.68 -16.30
N LEU A 114 21.30 11.98 -15.40
CA LEU A 114 22.14 10.83 -15.73
C LEU A 114 21.29 9.67 -16.26
N ALA A 115 20.17 9.36 -15.61
CA ALA A 115 19.22 8.35 -16.07
C ALA A 115 18.62 8.72 -17.45
N ALA A 116 18.26 9.99 -17.67
CA ALA A 116 17.78 10.46 -18.96
C ALA A 116 18.85 10.40 -20.06
N ARG A 117 20.13 10.64 -19.73
CA ARG A 117 21.25 10.50 -20.66
C ARG A 117 21.46 9.05 -21.07
N GLU A 118 21.40 8.13 -20.12
CA GLU A 118 21.49 6.69 -20.38
C GLU A 118 20.33 6.22 -21.27
N ALA A 119 19.12 6.69 -20.99
CA ALA A 119 17.93 6.44 -21.80
C ALA A 119 17.90 7.18 -23.15
N ARG A 120 18.90 8.03 -23.44
CA ARG A 120 18.98 8.91 -24.63
C ARG A 120 17.77 9.84 -24.80
N THR A 121 17.14 10.23 -23.70
CA THR A 121 16.02 11.17 -23.65
C THR A 121 16.44 12.56 -23.17
N LEU A 122 17.68 12.71 -22.70
CA LEU A 122 18.23 14.01 -22.32
C LEU A 122 18.44 14.89 -23.57
N PRO A 123 17.90 16.11 -23.62
CA PRO A 123 18.11 17.02 -24.74
C PRO A 123 19.60 17.34 -24.95
N GLU A 124 20.00 17.50 -26.22
CA GLU A 124 21.38 17.85 -26.57
C GLU A 124 21.78 19.20 -25.97
N GLY A 125 23.00 19.27 -25.42
CA GLY A 125 23.56 20.49 -24.81
C GLY A 125 23.20 20.72 -23.34
N VAL A 126 22.36 19.89 -22.73
CA VAL A 126 22.03 20.00 -21.29
C VAL A 126 23.15 19.40 -20.43
N SER A 127 23.68 20.18 -19.49
CA SER A 127 24.68 19.73 -18.50
C SER A 127 24.05 18.80 -17.47
N THR A 128 24.78 17.75 -17.08
CA THR A 128 24.37 16.83 -16.00
C THR A 128 24.39 17.51 -14.63
N THR A 129 25.28 18.47 -14.42
CA THR A 129 25.38 19.21 -13.17
C THR A 129 24.43 20.41 -13.20
N PRO A 130 23.53 20.57 -12.20
CA PRO A 130 22.59 21.68 -12.15
C PRO A 130 23.26 22.99 -11.71
N SER A 131 22.70 24.12 -12.16
CA SER A 131 23.11 25.45 -11.68
C SER A 131 22.51 25.75 -10.30
N ALA A 132 23.08 26.73 -9.58
CA ALA A 132 22.55 27.16 -8.28
C ALA A 132 21.12 27.72 -8.37
N GLU A 133 20.79 28.40 -9.46
CA GLU A 133 19.44 28.92 -9.73
C GLU A 133 18.44 27.78 -9.98
N GLU A 134 18.83 26.77 -10.76
CA GLU A 134 18.01 25.58 -11.01
C GLU A 134 17.72 24.83 -9.71
N VAL A 135 18.75 24.63 -8.86
CA VAL A 135 18.58 23.98 -7.55
C VAL A 135 17.64 24.79 -6.65
N SER A 136 17.77 26.11 -6.62
CA SER A 136 16.90 26.98 -5.80
C SER A 136 15.43 26.95 -6.24
N ALA A 137 15.20 27.00 -7.56
CA ALA A 137 13.86 26.87 -8.13
C ALA A 137 13.25 25.50 -7.78
N ARG A 138 14.00 24.42 -8.02
CA ARG A 138 13.53 23.06 -7.74
C ARG A 138 13.31 22.80 -6.26
N PHE A 139 14.16 23.34 -5.40
CA PHE A 139 14.00 23.27 -3.94
C PHE A 139 12.67 23.89 -3.50
N THR A 140 12.33 25.07 -4.03
CA THR A 140 11.08 25.77 -3.70
C THR A 140 9.86 24.96 -4.13
N GLU A 141 9.88 24.42 -5.35
CA GLU A 141 8.83 23.54 -5.88
C GLU A 141 8.63 22.30 -5.02
N LEU A 142 9.72 21.56 -4.74
CA LEU A 142 9.65 20.31 -4.00
C LEU A 142 9.25 20.53 -2.53
N ARG A 143 9.70 21.62 -1.90
CA ARG A 143 9.29 21.97 -0.54
C ARG A 143 7.78 22.21 -0.46
N GLN A 144 7.22 22.91 -1.44
CA GLN A 144 5.78 23.14 -1.49
C GLN A 144 5.02 21.84 -1.76
N ALA A 145 5.50 21.02 -2.69
CA ALA A 145 4.90 19.72 -2.98
C ALA A 145 4.89 18.80 -1.75
N ALA A 146 6.02 18.70 -1.03
CA ALA A 146 6.14 17.89 0.19
C ALA A 146 5.19 18.36 1.29
N ARG A 147 4.99 19.68 1.44
CA ARG A 147 4.02 20.23 2.41
C ARG A 147 2.58 19.84 2.05
N VAL A 148 2.21 19.91 0.77
CA VAL A 148 0.87 19.52 0.30
C VAL A 148 0.66 18.01 0.44
N GLU A 149 1.67 17.21 0.09
CA GLU A 149 1.65 15.76 0.24
C GLU A 149 1.47 15.36 1.70
N ARG A 150 2.25 15.94 2.62
CA ARG A 150 2.10 15.69 4.06
C ARG A 150 0.68 15.97 4.54
N ALA A 151 0.12 17.12 4.18
CA ALA A 151 -1.25 17.46 4.56
C ALA A 151 -2.29 16.47 3.98
N ARG A 152 -2.06 15.97 2.76
CA ARG A 152 -2.91 14.93 2.16
C ARG A 152 -2.78 13.59 2.90
N LEU A 153 -1.57 13.19 3.29
CA LEU A 153 -1.33 11.96 4.03
C LEU A 153 -1.94 12.02 5.43
N ASP A 154 -1.74 13.12 6.16
CA ASP A 154 -2.35 13.34 7.47
C ASP A 154 -3.88 13.19 7.37
N ALA A 155 -4.51 13.92 6.44
CA ALA A 155 -5.95 13.81 6.21
C ALA A 155 -6.40 12.41 5.78
N PHE A 156 -5.62 11.71 4.95
CA PHE A 156 -5.96 10.34 4.55
C PHE A 156 -5.94 9.41 5.76
N PHE A 157 -4.86 9.35 6.52
CA PHE A 157 -4.72 8.38 7.61
C PHE A 157 -5.58 8.70 8.84
N ASP A 158 -6.02 9.95 9.00
CA ASP A 158 -7.05 10.32 9.98
C ASP A 158 -8.42 9.70 9.67
N PHE A 159 -8.72 9.45 8.39
CA PHE A 159 -10.04 8.97 7.92
C PHE A 159 -10.00 7.66 7.13
N ALA A 160 -8.83 7.04 6.97
CA ALA A 160 -8.63 5.86 6.13
C ALA A 160 -9.41 4.63 6.65
N CYS A 161 -9.74 4.63 7.94
CA CYS A 161 -10.40 3.55 8.65
C CYS A 161 -11.74 4.08 9.20
N PHE A 162 -12.87 3.44 8.86
CA PHE A 162 -14.20 3.94 9.25
C PHE A 162 -14.54 3.57 10.71
N ASP A 163 -14.28 2.32 11.09
CA ASP A 163 -14.64 1.79 12.40
C ASP A 163 -13.57 2.01 13.48
N HIS A 164 -12.36 2.40 13.06
CA HIS A 164 -11.14 2.40 13.88
C HIS A 164 -10.23 3.58 13.54
N SER A 165 -9.34 3.98 14.45
CA SER A 165 -8.21 4.82 14.06
C SER A 165 -7.18 4.00 13.28
N PHE A 166 -6.29 4.65 12.52
CA PHE A 166 -5.18 3.94 11.87
C PHE A 166 -4.23 3.27 12.90
N VAL A 167 -4.11 3.86 14.09
CA VAL A 167 -3.36 3.27 15.21
C VAL A 167 -4.01 1.96 15.68
N ASP A 168 -5.34 1.96 15.84
CA ASP A 168 -6.08 0.75 16.21
C ASP A 168 -5.99 -0.34 15.14
N LEU A 169 -6.07 0.05 13.85
CA LEU A 169 -5.84 -0.87 12.74
C LEU A 169 -4.46 -1.54 12.87
N ARG A 170 -3.40 -0.75 13.08
CA ARG A 170 -2.04 -1.27 13.26
C ARG A 170 -1.91 -2.18 14.49
N ARG A 171 -2.53 -1.83 15.62
CA ARG A 171 -2.53 -2.68 16.82
C ARG A 171 -3.17 -4.05 16.56
N ARG A 172 -4.31 -4.08 15.85
CA ARG A 172 -4.97 -5.34 15.45
C ARG A 172 -4.10 -6.15 14.48
N THR A 173 -3.43 -5.47 13.56
CA THR A 173 -2.48 -6.09 12.62
C THR A 173 -1.32 -6.75 13.35
N ARG A 174 -0.79 -6.08 14.38
CA ARG A 174 0.25 -6.65 15.25
C ARG A 174 -0.24 -7.89 15.96
N GLN A 175 -1.44 -7.84 16.56
CA GLN A 175 -2.03 -9.01 17.21
C GLN A 175 -2.12 -10.20 16.25
N ASP A 176 -2.64 -9.99 15.04
CA ASP A 176 -2.74 -11.03 14.02
C ASP A 176 -1.38 -11.61 13.61
N LEU A 177 -0.37 -10.74 13.41
CA LEU A 177 1.00 -11.18 13.12
C LEU A 177 1.59 -12.03 14.23
N GLU A 178 1.43 -11.65 15.49
CA GLU A 178 2.00 -12.40 16.62
C GLU A 178 1.21 -13.69 16.92
N VAL A 179 -0.10 -13.73 16.63
CA VAL A 179 -0.96 -14.90 16.90
C VAL A 179 -0.86 -15.94 15.80
N THR A 180 -1.01 -15.53 14.53
CA THR A 180 -1.14 -16.46 13.39
C THR A 180 0.06 -16.44 12.44
N GLY A 181 1.00 -15.51 12.64
CA GLY A 181 2.09 -15.25 11.69
C GLY A 181 1.68 -14.47 10.45
N ASN A 182 0.39 -14.14 10.29
CA ASN A 182 -0.16 -13.46 9.11
C ASN A 182 -1.06 -12.29 9.54
N ALA A 183 -1.13 -11.25 8.72
CA ALA A 183 -2.10 -10.18 8.89
C ALA A 183 -2.44 -9.54 7.55
N PHE A 184 -3.69 -9.11 7.39
CA PHE A 184 -4.19 -8.65 6.10
C PHE A 184 -4.97 -7.36 6.24
N TRP A 185 -4.75 -6.45 5.29
CA TRP A 185 -5.60 -5.29 5.07
C TRP A 185 -6.26 -5.41 3.71
N GLU A 186 -7.57 -5.20 3.69
CA GLU A 186 -8.22 -4.91 2.43
C GLU A 186 -8.05 -3.43 2.09
N VAL A 187 -7.49 -3.19 0.90
CA VAL A 187 -7.35 -1.86 0.33
C VAL A 187 -8.52 -1.60 -0.61
N LEU A 188 -9.30 -0.56 -0.33
CA LEU A 188 -10.38 -0.09 -1.19
C LEU A 188 -9.92 1.13 -1.98
N ARG A 189 -10.30 1.16 -3.26
CA ARG A 189 -10.02 2.26 -4.18
C ARG A 189 -11.31 2.96 -4.59
N ASP A 190 -11.23 4.24 -4.89
CA ASP A 190 -12.37 5.00 -5.41
C ASP A 190 -12.58 4.74 -6.92
N GLY A 191 -13.60 5.38 -7.50
CA GLY A 191 -13.91 5.25 -8.93
C GLY A 191 -12.84 5.81 -9.88
N LYS A 192 -11.80 6.48 -9.36
CA LYS A 192 -10.63 6.94 -10.13
C LYS A 192 -9.43 6.00 -9.98
N GLY A 193 -9.55 4.98 -9.11
CA GLY A 193 -8.46 4.07 -8.77
C GLY A 193 -7.55 4.58 -7.65
N ASP A 194 -7.85 5.73 -7.04
CA ASP A 194 -7.08 6.27 -5.92
C ASP A 194 -7.38 5.47 -4.63
N LEU A 195 -6.40 5.39 -3.73
CA LEU A 195 -6.61 4.76 -2.42
C LEU A 195 -7.68 5.53 -1.64
N ALA A 196 -8.71 4.81 -1.22
CA ALA A 196 -9.85 5.40 -0.52
C ALA A 196 -9.89 4.96 0.95
N ARG A 197 -9.70 3.67 1.22
CA ARG A 197 -9.86 3.12 2.58
C ARG A 197 -8.97 1.90 2.83
N LEU A 198 -8.72 1.67 4.11
CA LEU A 198 -8.11 0.47 4.65
C LEU A 198 -9.11 -0.22 5.57
N VAL A 199 -9.29 -1.53 5.38
CA VAL A 199 -10.21 -2.35 6.17
C VAL A 199 -9.40 -3.48 6.81
N TYR A 200 -9.60 -3.66 8.11
CA TYR A 200 -9.04 -4.79 8.84
C TYR A 200 -9.69 -6.08 8.38
N VAL A 201 -8.88 -7.07 8.00
CA VAL A 201 -9.35 -8.42 7.68
C VAL A 201 -8.71 -9.38 8.68
N PRO A 202 -9.50 -10.06 9.54
CA PRO A 202 -8.95 -10.96 10.53
C PRO A 202 -8.16 -12.09 9.87
N SER A 203 -6.94 -12.31 10.35
CA SER A 203 -5.99 -13.30 9.79
C SER A 203 -6.57 -14.69 9.58
N TYR A 204 -7.37 -15.20 10.51
CA TYR A 204 -7.99 -16.53 10.44
C TYR A 204 -9.09 -16.66 9.36
N THR A 205 -9.55 -15.55 8.77
CA THR A 205 -10.58 -15.56 7.71
C THR A 205 -10.02 -15.68 6.30
N VAL A 206 -8.70 -15.52 6.13
CA VAL A 206 -8.03 -15.57 4.83
C VAL A 206 -7.39 -16.95 4.66
N ARG A 207 -7.57 -17.55 3.47
CA ARG A 207 -7.08 -18.90 3.11
C ARG A 207 -6.37 -18.88 1.77
#